data_AF-A0A3M0FK27-F1
#
_entry.id   AF-A0A3M0FK27-F1
#
_cell.length_a   1.000
_cell.length_b   1.000
_cell.length_c   1.000
_cell.angle_alpha   90.00
_cell.angle_beta   90.00
_cell.angle_gamma   90.00
#
_symmetry.space_group_name_H-M   'P 1'
#
loop_
_entity.id
_entity.type
_entity.pdbx_description
1 polymer ?
#
loop_
_entity_poly.entity_id
_entity_poly.type
_entity_poly.pdbx_seq_one_letter_code
_entity_poly.pdbx_strand_id
1 'polypeptide(L)'
;MPQGDKSAYTDKQKRKAAHIADGYEERDVPEKEAEARAWAAVNKDSGGGNLSGSGRGKPDTHASSNEGGKRAAGRSDAAKSAAAKKGWETRRKNSG
;
A
#
# COMPACT_ATOMS: atom_id res chain seq x y z
N MET A 1 -1.45 -15.72 -1.33
CA MET A 1 -0.48 -16.79 -1.00
C MET A 1 -1.01 -17.52 0.20
N PRO A 2 -1.53 -18.75 0.05
CA PRO A 2 -1.80 -19.60 1.19
C PRO A 2 -0.50 -20.29 1.63
N GLN A 3 -0.33 -20.36 2.95
CA GLN A 3 0.58 -21.25 3.68
C GLN A 3 2.09 -20.97 3.59
N GLY A 4 2.52 -20.09 4.49
CA GLY A 4 3.86 -20.06 5.03
C GLY A 4 3.84 -19.27 6.33
N ASP A 5 4.66 -19.65 7.30
CA ASP A 5 4.83 -18.83 8.50
C ASP A 5 5.39 -17.46 8.07
N LYS A 6 4.69 -16.39 8.44
CA LYS A 6 5.09 -15.00 8.16
C LYS A 6 6.20 -14.52 9.09
N SER A 7 6.85 -15.43 9.81
CA SER A 7 8.01 -15.17 10.64
C SER A 7 9.15 -14.49 9.90
N ALA A 8 9.29 -14.68 8.57
CA ALA A 8 10.29 -13.94 7.78
C ALA A 8 10.01 -12.44 7.64
N TYR A 9 8.82 -11.98 7.99
CA TYR A 9 8.39 -10.59 7.88
C TYR A 9 8.39 -9.88 9.23
N THR A 10 8.77 -8.62 9.20
CA THR A 10 8.69 -7.73 10.37
C THR A 10 7.23 -7.42 10.71
N ASP A 11 6.98 -7.02 11.95
CA ASP A 11 5.63 -6.62 12.37
C ASP A 11 5.12 -5.37 11.64
N LYS A 12 6.02 -4.51 11.18
CA LYS A 12 5.68 -3.40 10.28
C LYS A 12 5.12 -3.90 8.94
N GLN A 13 5.73 -4.92 8.35
CA GLN A 13 5.25 -5.52 7.09
C GLN A 13 3.90 -6.22 7.29
N LYS A 14 3.73 -6.96 8.40
CA LYS A 14 2.46 -7.60 8.76
C LYS A 14 1.32 -6.59 8.94
N ARG A 15 1.55 -5.51 9.70
CA ARG A 15 0.57 -4.42 9.86
C ARG A 15 0.23 -3.74 8.54
N LYS A 16 1.23 -3.47 7.69
CA LYS A 16 1.00 -2.90 6.36
C LYS A 16 0.13 -3.83 5.51
N ALA A 17 0.39 -5.14 5.53
CA ALA A 17 -0.42 -6.12 4.79
C ALA A 17 -1.87 -6.15 5.31
N ALA A 18 -2.07 -6.23 6.63
CA ALA A 18 -3.41 -6.21 7.21
C ALA A 18 -4.20 -4.97 6.77
N HIS A 19 -3.60 -3.78 6.91
CA HIS A 19 -4.26 -2.53 6.55
C HIS A 19 -4.60 -2.41 5.05
N ILE A 20 -3.83 -3.06 4.17
CA ILE A 20 -4.15 -3.12 2.74
C ILE A 20 -5.28 -4.12 2.48
N ALA A 21 -5.28 -5.26 3.18
CA ALA A 21 -6.33 -6.27 3.07
C ALA A 21 -7.68 -5.72 3.54
N ASP A 22 -7.73 -5.05 4.70
CA ASP A 22 -8.93 -4.40 5.23
C ASP A 22 -9.57 -3.50 4.17
N GLY A 23 -8.77 -2.67 3.50
CA GLY A 23 -9.28 -1.79 2.45
C GLY A 23 -9.74 -2.52 1.18
N TYR A 24 -9.33 -3.77 0.93
CA TYR A 24 -9.89 -4.60 -0.14
C TYR A 24 -11.19 -5.28 0.30
N GLU A 25 -11.29 -5.70 1.56
CA GLU A 25 -12.51 -6.27 2.15
C GLU A 25 -13.63 -5.22 2.22
N GLU A 26 -13.31 -3.97 2.57
CA GLU A 26 -14.25 -2.83 2.47
C GLU A 26 -14.76 -2.59 1.03
N ARG A 27 -14.08 -3.15 0.03
CA ARG A 27 -14.47 -3.12 -1.39
C ARG A 27 -15.04 -4.47 -1.86
N ASP A 28 -15.54 -5.27 -0.92
CA ASP A 28 -16.18 -6.58 -1.15
C ASP A 28 -15.27 -7.63 -1.80
N VAL A 29 -13.94 -7.49 -1.69
CA VAL A 29 -13.01 -8.55 -2.12
C VAL A 29 -12.94 -9.63 -1.04
N PRO A 30 -13.06 -10.92 -1.40
CA PRO A 30 -12.95 -12.00 -0.42
C PRO A 30 -11.62 -11.96 0.35
N GLU A 31 -11.66 -12.20 1.67
CA GLU A 31 -10.52 -12.13 2.60
C GLU A 31 -9.24 -12.80 2.05
N LYS A 32 -9.34 -14.04 1.56
CA LYS A 32 -8.18 -14.77 1.02
C LYS A 32 -7.52 -14.06 -0.17
N GLU A 33 -8.33 -13.41 -1.00
CA GLU A 33 -7.86 -12.65 -2.15
C GLU A 33 -7.32 -11.27 -1.73
N ALA A 34 -8.01 -10.59 -0.80
CA ALA A 34 -7.58 -9.35 -0.18
C ALA A 34 -6.20 -9.51 0.46
N GLU A 35 -6.02 -10.56 1.27
CA GLU A 35 -4.76 -10.91 1.91
C GLU A 35 -3.68 -11.22 0.86
N ALA A 36 -4.00 -12.00 -0.17
CA ALA A 36 -3.05 -12.31 -1.24
C ALA A 36 -2.56 -11.05 -1.97
N ARG A 37 -3.47 -10.13 -2.31
CA ARG A 37 -3.16 -8.84 -2.94
C ARG A 37 -2.34 -7.96 -2.01
N ALA A 38 -2.64 -7.96 -0.71
CA ALA A 38 -1.91 -7.19 0.28
C ALA A 38 -0.45 -7.64 0.42
N TRP A 39 -0.20 -8.94 0.54
CA TRP A 39 1.17 -9.46 0.60
C TRP A 39 1.96 -9.23 -0.68
N ALA A 40 1.31 -9.31 -1.85
CA ALA A 40 1.95 -8.95 -3.10
C ALA A 40 2.39 -7.48 -3.12
N ALA A 41 1.56 -6.57 -2.61
CA ALA A 41 1.91 -5.15 -2.50
C ALA A 41 3.07 -4.90 -1.54
N VAL A 42 3.07 -5.53 -0.36
CA VAL A 42 4.18 -5.45 0.60
C VAL A 42 5.48 -5.98 -0.01
N ASN A 43 5.42 -7.12 -0.70
CA ASN A 43 6.60 -7.70 -1.35
C ASN A 43 7.11 -6.85 -2.51
N LYS A 44 6.23 -6.19 -3.27
CA LYS A 44 6.65 -5.24 -4.30
C LYS A 44 7.42 -4.06 -3.69
N ASP A 45 7.04 -3.61 -2.50
CA ASP A 45 7.74 -2.51 -1.80
C ASP A 45 9.07 -2.94 -1.17
N SER A 46 9.09 -4.07 -0.45
CA SER A 46 10.26 -4.48 0.36
C SER A 46 11.17 -5.51 -0.33
N GLY A 47 10.73 -6.10 -1.43
CA GLY A 47 11.43 -7.20 -2.10
C GLY A 47 11.36 -8.54 -1.34
N GLY A 48 10.52 -8.66 -0.30
CA GLY A 48 10.33 -9.86 0.52
C GLY A 48 10.42 -9.59 2.03
N GLY A 49 10.55 -10.64 2.83
CA GLY A 49 10.59 -10.55 4.30
C GLY A 49 11.87 -9.88 4.81
N ASN A 50 11.73 -8.81 5.57
CA ASN A 50 12.88 -8.04 6.06
C ASN A 50 13.52 -8.67 7.31
N LEU A 51 12.81 -9.56 8.01
CA LEU A 51 13.35 -10.22 9.19
C LEU A 51 14.33 -11.32 8.81
N SER A 52 13.95 -12.25 7.92
CA SER A 52 14.79 -13.39 7.52
C SER A 52 14.67 -13.85 6.07
N GLY A 53 13.96 -13.09 5.22
CA GLY A 53 13.74 -13.43 3.82
C GLY A 53 14.56 -12.59 2.84
N SER A 54 14.07 -12.55 1.60
CA SER A 54 14.72 -11.92 0.43
C SER A 54 14.95 -10.40 0.56
N GLY A 55 14.22 -9.75 1.46
CA GLY A 55 14.33 -8.32 1.80
C GLY A 55 15.29 -8.04 2.95
N ARG A 56 15.84 -9.06 3.63
CA ARG A 56 16.79 -8.86 4.73
C ARG A 56 18.01 -8.07 4.26
N GLY A 57 18.36 -7.04 5.02
CA GLY A 57 19.53 -6.19 4.74
C GLY A 57 19.39 -5.28 3.53
N LYS A 58 18.22 -5.23 2.89
CA LYS A 58 17.93 -4.34 1.76
C LYS A 58 17.02 -3.20 2.22
N PRO A 59 17.26 -1.97 1.75
CA PRO A 59 16.32 -0.88 1.97
C PRO A 59 15.01 -1.15 1.21
N ASP A 60 13.89 -0.75 1.81
CA ASP A 60 12.59 -0.78 1.11
C ASP A 60 12.65 0.14 -0.12
N THR A 61 12.17 -0.35 -1.26
CA THR A 61 12.25 0.37 -2.55
C THR A 61 11.16 1.42 -2.71
N HIS A 62 10.10 1.34 -1.91
CA HIS A 62 8.90 2.18 -2.03
C HIS A 62 8.36 2.25 -3.47
N ALA A 63 8.48 1.14 -4.22
CA ALA A 63 8.14 1.09 -5.63
C ALA A 63 6.70 1.54 -5.90
N SER A 64 5.76 1.19 -5.02
CA SER A 64 4.35 1.61 -5.15
C SER A 64 4.17 3.13 -5.06
N SER A 65 4.72 3.77 -4.03
CA SER A 65 4.65 5.23 -3.83
C SER A 65 5.34 5.99 -4.95
N ASN A 66 6.52 5.52 -5.37
CA ASN A 66 7.29 6.13 -6.46
C ASN A 66 6.53 6.06 -7.79
N GLU A 67 5.87 4.94 -8.08
CA GLU A 67 5.03 4.79 -9.27
C GLU A 67 3.84 5.77 -9.27
N GLY A 68 3.19 5.97 -8.12
CA GLY A 68 2.13 6.98 -7.95
C GLY A 68 2.63 8.41 -8.23
N GLY A 69 3.79 8.78 -7.68
CA GLY A 69 4.40 10.09 -7.91
C GLY A 69 4.74 10.34 -9.38
N LYS A 70 5.34 9.35 -10.06
CA LYS A 70 5.65 9.41 -11.50
C LYS A 70 4.39 9.63 -12.34
N ARG A 71 3.30 8.92 -12.05
CA ARG A 71 2.01 9.10 -12.74
C ARG A 71 1.38 10.46 -12.49
N ALA A 72 1.61 11.06 -11.31
CA ALA A 72 1.10 12.38 -10.97
C ALA A 72 1.92 13.52 -11.61
N ALA A 73 3.22 13.31 -11.86
CA ALA A 73 4.12 14.33 -12.38
C ALA A 73 3.69 14.91 -13.74
N GLY A 74 3.13 14.08 -14.62
CA GLY A 74 2.66 14.49 -15.94
C GLY A 74 1.26 15.13 -15.99
N ARG A 75 0.61 15.35 -14.84
CA ARG A 75 -0.76 15.91 -14.82
C ARG A 75 -0.76 17.40 -15.18
N SER A 76 -1.79 17.84 -15.90
CA SER A 76 -2.02 19.26 -16.17
C SER A 76 -2.30 20.04 -14.88
N ASP A 77 -2.03 21.34 -14.89
CA ASP A 77 -2.24 22.19 -13.71
C ASP A 77 -3.72 22.25 -13.31
N ALA A 78 -4.63 22.25 -14.28
CA ALA A 78 -6.06 22.15 -14.01
C ALA A 78 -6.42 20.87 -13.22
N ALA A 79 -5.86 19.72 -13.61
CA ALA A 79 -6.09 18.45 -12.91
C ALA A 79 -5.49 18.46 -11.49
N LYS A 80 -4.32 19.10 -11.30
CA LYS A 80 -3.71 19.31 -9.97
C LYS A 80 -4.59 20.20 -9.09
N SER A 81 -5.07 21.32 -9.61
CA SER A 81 -5.96 22.24 -8.88
C SER A 81 -7.28 21.59 -8.49
N ALA A 82 -7.89 20.79 -9.38
CA ALA A 82 -9.11 20.05 -9.08
C ALA A 82 -8.91 19.04 -7.93
N ALA A 83 -7.79 18.30 -7.96
CA ALA A 83 -7.45 17.36 -6.88
C ALA A 83 -7.23 18.08 -5.54
N ALA A 84 -6.56 19.24 -5.54
CA ALA A 84 -6.35 20.05 -4.34
C ALA A 84 -7.67 20.56 -3.74
N LYS A 85 -8.60 21.06 -4.57
CA LYS A 85 -9.94 21.50 -4.13
C LYS A 85 -10.72 20.34 -3.52
N LYS A 86 -10.76 19.19 -4.20
CA LYS A 86 -11.41 17.97 -3.68
C LYS A 86 -10.85 17.56 -2.32
N GLY A 87 -9.53 17.60 -2.15
CA GLY A 87 -8.87 17.28 -0.87
C GLY A 87 -9.20 18.27 0.25
N TRP A 88 -9.37 19.55 -0.07
CA TRP A 88 -9.83 20.55 0.90
C TRP A 88 -11.28 20.29 1.32
N GLU A 89 -12.17 19.99 0.37
CA GLU A 89 -13.58 19.70 0.67
C GLU A 89 -13.77 18.47 1.55
N THR A 90 -13.02 17.37 1.32
CA THR A 90 -13.08 16.19 2.19
C THR A 90 -12.61 16.48 3.60
N ARG A 91 -11.50 17.23 3.78
CA ARG A 91 -11.05 17.63 5.12
C ARG A 91 -12.10 18.45 5.85
N ARG A 92 -12.77 19.38 5.17
CA ARG A 92 -13.85 20.19 5.75
C ARG A 92 -15.06 19.34 6.17
N LYS A 93 -15.39 18.29 5.43
CA LYS A 93 -16.52 17.39 5.76
C LYS A 93 -16.24 16.50 6.97
N ASN A 94 -14.98 16.12 7.17
CA ASN A 94 -14.58 15.21 8.25
C ASN A 94 -14.16 15.95 9.53
N SER A 95 -14.17 17.28 9.54
CA SER A 95 -13.77 18.12 10.68
C SER A 95 -14.93 18.57 11.57
N GLY A 96 -16.09 17.90 11.48
CA GLY A 96 -17.22 18.06 12.41
C GLY A 96 -17.29 16.88 13.36
#